data_AF-A0A067BTE7-F1
#
_entry.id   AF-A0A067BTE7-F1
#
_cell.length_a   1.000
_cell.length_b   1.000
_cell.length_c   1.000
_cell.angle_alpha   90.00
_cell.angle_beta   90.00
_cell.angle_gamma   90.00
#
_symmetry.space_group_name_H-M   'P 1'
#
loop_
_entity.id
_entity.type
_entity.pdbx_description
1 polymer ?
#
loop_
_entity_poly.entity_id
_entity_poly.type
_entity_poly.pdbx_seq_one_letter_code
_entity_poly.pdbx_strand_id
1 'polypeptide(L)'
;MLMQAEILAYQSKFQLAAKVLMDADEAGRAIQMFSDLRMWDEAKKFAAQSKAIDVKQLVLDQAKWAEDVHDWRAASEMYLASGNLLKAVQIMGARGWHNDLVEVVQRPDADSQVLALCADYLYKAGKFKQCRDVYVKIGNFDALLKMHIDCHEWEEAVRLAQKHKDKVKNLADVYVPYAEWLATQDRFEDALGAYTLAKRPEKCMALLDELIASAVAETRFKDASYYHWRICDEMLGSIKASSPENVTADDQKTLASALSHEVDGKIYYAYSLIFAYTDEPFTTLQPETLFHASRFLSTSWGRRRRHRASPSRALRSLWRSTRSSSRRSNWRASCTSGSRRCAMVIQTKPYSDRDDLLPIDYRSSTTNPLLHPTSGGDVCVNSAHPFVRSFLSFDNLPLVEFAPTPDLSDDEAMALIDTLPPIQQGDINNNDKWKTSEHGGAQSMQLNDHTDDEPQMGNLFERALNKQGGHGRGAPYRVLVVDAKVLLSLRPNEVFVVKYPTKALRYKYYKNMIPDIKVHLSPSCRMFFHEDDFEFEHLRQGCCPYCRVDEYSEHA
;
A
#
# COMPACT_ATOMS: atom_id res chain seq x y z
N MET A 1 56.97 -65.54 -10.14
CA MET A 1 57.18 -64.37 -9.26
C MET A 1 56.01 -64.16 -8.29
N LEU A 2 54.75 -64.24 -8.73
CA LEU A 2 53.58 -64.06 -7.85
C LEU A 2 53.49 -65.04 -6.66
N MET A 3 53.61 -66.36 -6.88
CA MET A 3 53.63 -67.33 -5.76
C MET A 3 54.79 -67.09 -4.78
N GLN A 4 55.94 -66.64 -5.28
CA GLN A 4 57.10 -66.35 -4.45
C GLN A 4 56.84 -65.15 -3.53
N ALA A 5 56.13 -64.12 -4.03
CA ALA A 5 55.70 -63.00 -3.20
C ALA A 5 54.68 -63.41 -2.13
N GLU A 6 53.71 -64.26 -2.46
CA GLU A 6 52.73 -64.78 -1.48
C GLU A 6 53.40 -65.60 -0.37
N ILE A 7 54.35 -66.48 -0.73
CA ILE A 7 55.14 -67.24 0.26
C ILE A 7 55.93 -66.29 1.17
N LEU A 8 56.54 -65.23 0.62
CA LEU A 8 57.27 -64.23 1.40
C LEU A 8 56.35 -63.41 2.31
N ALA A 9 55.12 -63.12 1.89
CA ALA A 9 54.10 -62.46 2.69
C ALA A 9 53.69 -63.34 3.89
N TYR A 10 53.47 -64.64 3.68
CA TYR A 10 53.18 -65.58 4.78
C TYR A 10 54.36 -65.74 5.76
N GLN A 11 55.59 -65.55 5.29
CA GLN A 11 56.81 -65.58 6.12
C GLN A 11 57.11 -64.25 6.84
N SER A 12 56.14 -63.33 6.90
CA SER A 12 56.26 -61.97 7.47
C SER A 12 57.35 -61.08 6.84
N LYS A 13 57.90 -61.46 5.69
CA LYS A 13 58.90 -60.68 4.94
C LYS A 13 58.23 -59.72 3.95
N PHE A 14 57.36 -58.85 4.46
CA PHE A 14 56.48 -57.99 3.66
C PHE A 14 57.24 -57.03 2.73
N GLN A 15 58.36 -56.47 3.18
CA GLN A 15 59.21 -55.58 2.38
C GLN A 15 59.83 -56.27 1.15
N LEU A 16 60.24 -57.53 1.30
CA LEU A 16 60.79 -58.31 0.19
C LEU A 16 59.67 -58.80 -0.73
N ALA A 17 58.53 -59.20 -0.18
CA ALA A 17 57.34 -59.56 -0.95
C ALA A 17 56.87 -58.39 -1.84
N ALA A 18 56.82 -57.18 -1.30
CA ALA A 18 56.44 -55.98 -2.03
C ALA A 18 57.42 -55.62 -3.16
N LYS A 19 58.73 -55.73 -2.95
CA LYS A 19 59.72 -55.54 -4.01
C LYS A 19 59.54 -56.53 -5.16
N VAL A 20 59.33 -57.81 -4.83
CA VAL A 20 59.07 -58.85 -5.85
C VAL A 20 57.76 -58.60 -6.61
N LEU A 21 56.74 -58.02 -5.96
CA LEU A 21 55.49 -57.62 -6.62
C LEU A 21 55.66 -56.39 -7.51
N MET A 22 56.48 -55.42 -7.09
CA MET A 22 56.83 -54.25 -7.90
C MET A 22 57.64 -54.64 -9.14
N ASP A 23 58.62 -55.55 -8.98
CA ASP A 23 59.41 -56.10 -10.09
C ASP A 23 58.56 -56.91 -11.08
N ALA A 24 57.41 -57.40 -10.63
CA ALA A 24 56.43 -58.13 -11.43
C ALA A 24 55.32 -57.25 -12.05
N ASP A 25 55.45 -55.91 -11.96
CA ASP A 25 54.49 -54.90 -12.43
C ASP A 25 53.09 -54.98 -11.78
N GLU A 26 52.99 -55.66 -10.64
CA GLU A 26 51.76 -55.91 -9.87
C GLU A 26 51.74 -55.06 -8.59
N ALA A 27 52.02 -53.77 -8.76
CA ALA A 27 52.09 -52.79 -7.67
C ALA A 27 50.78 -52.68 -6.87
N GLY A 28 49.63 -52.89 -7.53
CA GLY A 28 48.32 -52.85 -6.86
C GLY A 28 48.17 -53.90 -5.77
N ARG A 29 48.63 -55.14 -6.03
CA ARG A 29 48.60 -56.23 -5.03
C ARG A 29 49.55 -55.96 -3.85
N ALA A 30 50.69 -55.31 -4.10
CA ALA A 30 51.62 -54.92 -3.04
C ALA A 30 51.00 -53.87 -2.10
N ILE A 31 50.32 -52.86 -2.67
CA ILE A 31 49.64 -51.81 -1.90
C ILE A 31 48.45 -52.38 -1.12
N GLN A 32 47.68 -53.27 -1.75
CA GLN A 32 46.57 -53.96 -1.08
C GLN A 32 47.07 -54.81 0.11
N MET A 33 48.15 -55.56 -0.08
CA MET A 33 48.79 -56.33 1.00
C MET A 33 49.16 -55.44 2.20
N PHE A 34 49.77 -54.27 1.98
CA PHE A 34 50.10 -53.35 3.08
C PHE A 34 48.88 -52.65 3.69
N SER A 35 47.85 -52.37 2.89
CA SER A 35 46.56 -51.84 3.35
C SER A 35 45.85 -52.82 4.28
N ASP A 36 45.83 -54.11 3.92
CA ASP A 36 45.24 -55.19 4.72
C ASP A 36 46.00 -55.40 6.04
N LEU A 37 47.34 -55.25 6.01
CA LEU A 37 48.21 -55.32 7.18
C LEU A 37 48.22 -54.04 8.04
N ARG A 38 47.46 -53.00 7.65
CA ARG A 38 47.39 -51.69 8.33
C ARG A 38 48.70 -50.92 8.36
N MET A 39 49.64 -51.25 7.47
CA MET A 39 50.93 -50.57 7.32
C MET A 39 50.80 -49.41 6.33
N TRP A 40 50.00 -48.41 6.70
CA TRP A 40 49.59 -47.32 5.82
C TRP A 40 50.74 -46.45 5.31
N ASP A 41 51.77 -46.23 6.13
CA ASP A 41 52.94 -45.43 5.74
C ASP A 41 53.77 -46.11 4.65
N GLU A 42 53.86 -47.45 4.70
CA GLU A 42 54.53 -48.23 3.67
C GLU A 42 53.68 -48.31 2.41
N ALA A 43 52.37 -48.56 2.56
CA ALA A 43 51.42 -48.52 1.44
C ALA A 43 51.49 -47.19 0.67
N LYS A 44 51.59 -46.04 1.37
CA LYS A 44 51.75 -44.71 0.75
C LYS A 44 53.08 -44.56 0.01
N LYS A 45 54.19 -45.07 0.56
CA LYS A 45 55.51 -45.04 -0.10
C LYS A 45 55.48 -45.83 -1.41
N PHE A 46 54.90 -47.03 -1.41
CA PHE A 46 54.79 -47.86 -2.62
C PHE A 46 53.75 -47.32 -3.63
N ALA A 47 52.67 -46.70 -3.16
CA ALA A 47 51.72 -45.99 -4.02
C ALA A 47 52.36 -44.79 -4.73
N ALA A 48 53.18 -44.00 -4.01
CA ALA A 48 53.91 -42.87 -4.58
C ALA A 48 54.96 -43.30 -5.62
N GLN A 49 55.55 -44.50 -5.46
CA GLN A 49 56.54 -45.05 -6.40
C GLN A 49 55.91 -45.64 -7.67
N SER A 50 54.73 -46.25 -7.57
CA SER A 50 54.15 -47.04 -8.66
C SER A 50 53.16 -46.30 -9.56
N LYS A 51 52.64 -45.12 -9.17
CA LYS A 51 51.54 -44.40 -9.86
C LYS A 51 50.28 -45.25 -10.14
N ALA A 52 50.25 -46.53 -9.73
CA ALA A 52 49.23 -47.51 -10.10
C ALA A 52 47.92 -47.33 -9.31
N ILE A 53 48.01 -46.75 -8.11
CA ILE A 53 46.86 -46.46 -7.24
C ILE A 53 46.92 -45.01 -6.81
N ASP A 54 45.77 -44.34 -6.86
CA ASP A 54 45.62 -42.99 -6.34
C ASP A 54 45.78 -43.00 -4.82
N VAL A 55 46.79 -42.27 -4.32
CA VAL A 55 47.07 -42.10 -2.88
C VAL A 55 45.83 -41.64 -2.11
N LYS A 56 44.91 -40.91 -2.76
CA LYS A 56 43.64 -40.47 -2.15
C LYS A 56 42.72 -41.63 -1.75
N GLN A 57 42.64 -42.69 -2.57
CA GLN A 57 41.81 -43.86 -2.26
C GLN A 57 42.38 -44.61 -1.04
N LEU A 58 43.70 -44.72 -0.94
CA LEU A 58 44.36 -45.33 0.21
C LEU A 58 44.11 -44.53 1.50
N VAL A 59 44.15 -43.20 1.43
CA VAL A 59 43.83 -42.32 2.57
C VAL A 59 42.34 -42.44 2.95
N LEU A 60 41.44 -42.65 2.00
CA LEU A 60 40.02 -42.87 2.27
C LEU A 60 39.79 -44.20 2.99
N ASP A 61 40.46 -45.29 2.58
CA ASP A 61 40.35 -46.57 3.27
C ASP A 61 40.99 -46.53 4.66
N GLN A 62 42.06 -45.75 4.82
CA GLN A 62 42.62 -45.43 6.14
C GLN A 62 41.61 -44.68 7.03
N ALA A 63 40.86 -43.73 6.46
CA ALA A 63 39.85 -42.96 7.18
C ALA A 63 38.67 -43.82 7.64
N LYS A 64 38.17 -44.73 6.79
CA LYS A 64 37.10 -45.68 7.16
C LYS A 64 37.51 -46.57 8.33
N TRP A 65 38.76 -47.04 8.32
CA TRP A 65 39.26 -47.84 9.43
C TRP A 65 39.37 -47.02 10.72
N ALA A 66 39.83 -45.77 10.65
CA ALA A 66 39.85 -44.88 11.83
C ALA A 66 38.44 -44.64 12.40
N GLU A 67 37.42 -44.61 11.54
CA GLU A 67 36.01 -44.56 11.92
C GLU A 67 35.57 -45.84 12.68
N ASP A 68 35.93 -47.03 12.16
CA ASP A 68 35.64 -48.33 12.79
C ASP A 68 36.33 -48.48 14.15
N VAL A 69 37.54 -47.93 14.31
CA VAL A 69 38.30 -47.91 15.57
C VAL A 69 37.80 -46.82 16.52
N HIS A 70 36.88 -45.97 16.09
CA HIS A 70 36.37 -44.83 16.84
C HIS A 70 37.45 -43.80 17.18
N ASP A 71 38.51 -43.68 16.37
CA ASP A 71 39.43 -42.55 16.40
C ASP A 71 38.97 -41.48 15.42
N TRP A 72 38.03 -40.67 15.90
CA TRP A 72 37.33 -39.68 15.10
C TRP A 72 38.20 -38.49 14.70
N ARG A 73 39.24 -38.18 15.49
CA ARG A 73 40.15 -37.05 15.19
C ARG A 73 40.98 -37.43 13.97
N ALA A 74 41.64 -38.58 14.03
CA ALA A 74 42.39 -39.13 12.91
C ALA A 74 41.48 -39.36 11.69
N ALA A 75 40.27 -39.90 11.89
CA ALA A 75 39.31 -40.11 10.80
C ALA A 75 38.96 -38.79 10.09
N SER A 76 38.65 -37.72 10.84
CA SER A 76 38.30 -36.42 10.25
C SER A 76 39.45 -35.80 9.46
N GLU A 77 40.68 -35.84 9.99
CA GLU A 77 41.87 -35.32 9.32
C GLU A 77 42.19 -36.11 8.04
N MET A 78 42.02 -37.44 8.08
CA MET A 78 42.19 -38.31 6.91
C MET A 78 41.09 -38.10 5.86
N TYR A 79 39.84 -37.88 6.27
CA TYR A 79 38.76 -37.53 5.34
C TYR A 79 39.00 -36.16 4.67
N LEU A 80 39.53 -35.18 5.40
CA LEU A 80 39.97 -33.91 4.81
C LEU A 80 41.13 -34.10 3.83
N ALA A 81 42.12 -34.93 4.16
CA ALA A 81 43.28 -35.22 3.30
C ALA A 81 42.91 -35.99 2.02
N SER A 82 41.90 -36.87 2.08
CA SER A 82 41.40 -37.60 0.90
C SER A 82 40.49 -36.75 0.00
N GLY A 83 40.06 -35.57 0.46
CA GLY A 83 39.15 -34.68 -0.26
C GLY A 83 37.67 -34.99 -0.06
N ASN A 84 37.32 -35.95 0.81
CA ASN A 84 35.92 -36.22 1.17
C ASN A 84 35.48 -35.30 2.31
N LEU A 85 35.24 -34.03 1.97
CA LEU A 85 34.85 -32.99 2.94
C LEU A 85 33.50 -33.27 3.59
N LEU A 86 32.58 -33.92 2.86
CA LEU A 86 31.21 -34.17 3.31
C LEU A 86 31.16 -35.08 4.55
N LYS A 87 31.87 -36.21 4.51
CA LYS A 87 31.99 -37.11 5.67
C LYS A 87 32.76 -36.47 6.82
N ALA A 88 33.84 -35.73 6.51
CA ALA A 88 34.61 -35.03 7.53
C ALA A 88 33.73 -34.07 8.34
N VAL A 89 32.91 -33.26 7.64
CA VAL A 89 31.99 -32.29 8.26
C VAL A 89 30.88 -32.99 9.05
N GLN A 90 30.37 -34.14 8.61
CA GLN A 90 29.39 -34.92 9.39
C GLN A 90 29.99 -35.38 10.73
N ILE A 91 31.22 -35.89 10.73
CA ILE A 91 31.91 -36.31 11.95
C ILE A 91 32.20 -35.11 12.87
N MET A 92 32.71 -34.02 12.31
CA MET A 92 32.99 -32.78 13.05
C MET A 92 31.72 -32.17 13.66
N GLY A 93 30.64 -32.10 12.89
CA GLY A 93 29.35 -31.54 13.29
C GLY A 93 28.67 -32.35 14.39
N ALA A 94 28.66 -33.69 14.27
CA ALA A 94 28.09 -34.58 15.28
C ALA A 94 28.78 -34.45 16.66
N ARG A 95 30.04 -34.02 16.68
CA ARG A 95 30.87 -33.87 17.90
C ARG A 95 30.98 -32.45 18.41
N GLY A 96 30.44 -31.47 17.69
CA GLY A 96 30.57 -30.05 18.05
C GLY A 96 31.99 -29.51 17.92
N TRP A 97 32.76 -29.98 16.92
CA TRP A 97 34.10 -29.46 16.63
C TRP A 97 34.01 -28.17 15.79
N HIS A 98 33.45 -27.12 16.38
CA HIS A 98 33.09 -25.87 15.68
C HIS A 98 34.30 -25.14 15.07
N ASN A 99 35.46 -25.15 15.73
CA ASN A 99 36.66 -24.49 15.22
C ASN A 99 37.15 -25.18 13.94
N ASP A 100 37.19 -26.51 13.92
CA ASP A 100 37.57 -27.27 12.72
C ASP A 100 36.56 -27.06 11.57
N LEU A 101 35.26 -26.93 11.89
CA LEU A 101 34.25 -26.57 10.88
C LEU A 101 34.50 -25.19 10.25
N VAL A 102 34.92 -24.20 11.03
CA VAL A 102 35.27 -22.87 10.52
C VAL A 102 36.50 -22.94 9.61
N GLU A 103 37.50 -23.75 9.94
CA GLU A 103 38.66 -23.99 9.07
C GLU A 103 38.24 -24.61 7.73
N VAL A 104 37.32 -25.59 7.74
CA VAL A 104 36.77 -26.17 6.51
C VAL A 104 36.06 -25.12 5.67
N VAL A 105 35.27 -24.25 6.30
CA VAL A 105 34.54 -23.17 5.62
C VAL A 105 35.47 -22.17 4.96
N GLN A 106 36.68 -21.92 5.51
CA GLN A 106 37.64 -20.98 4.92
C GLN A 106 38.31 -21.51 3.65
N ARG A 107 38.28 -22.83 3.40
CA ARG A 107 38.91 -23.42 2.20
C ARG A 107 38.19 -22.95 0.91
N PRO A 108 38.93 -22.72 -0.19
CA PRO A 108 38.33 -22.33 -1.47
C PRO A 108 37.62 -23.50 -2.17
N ASP A 109 38.08 -24.74 -1.94
CA ASP A 109 37.57 -25.96 -2.57
C ASP A 109 36.26 -26.50 -1.93
N ALA A 110 35.64 -25.73 -1.03
CA ALA A 110 34.46 -26.18 -0.30
C ALA A 110 33.18 -26.02 -1.16
N ASP A 111 32.56 -27.14 -1.49
CA ASP A 111 31.28 -27.16 -2.22
C ASP A 111 30.15 -26.50 -1.42
N SER A 112 29.17 -25.96 -2.14
CA SER A 112 27.96 -25.33 -1.54
C SER A 112 27.20 -26.28 -0.60
N GLN A 113 27.16 -27.59 -0.92
CA GLN A 113 26.51 -28.59 -0.06
C GLN A 113 27.25 -28.80 1.27
N VAL A 114 28.59 -28.79 1.25
CA VAL A 114 29.42 -28.95 2.46
C VAL A 114 29.27 -27.71 3.34
N LEU A 115 29.29 -26.52 2.73
CA LEU A 115 29.08 -25.26 3.45
C LEU A 115 27.68 -25.19 4.08
N ALA A 116 26.63 -25.63 3.38
CA ALA A 116 25.27 -25.68 3.92
C ALA A 116 25.19 -26.59 5.16
N LEU A 117 25.82 -27.77 5.10
CA LEU A 117 25.87 -28.69 6.23
C LEU A 117 26.66 -28.10 7.42
N CYS A 118 27.79 -27.44 7.16
CA CYS A 118 28.53 -26.70 8.19
C CYS A 118 27.64 -25.62 8.84
N ALA A 119 26.89 -24.86 8.03
CA ALA A 119 26.00 -23.82 8.53
C ALA A 119 24.90 -24.40 9.44
N ASP A 120 24.28 -25.52 9.05
CA ASP A 120 23.25 -26.20 9.85
C ASP A 120 23.78 -26.67 11.22
N TYR A 121 24.99 -27.23 11.26
CA TYR A 121 25.63 -27.61 12.52
C TYR A 121 25.97 -26.39 13.39
N LEU A 122 26.52 -25.33 12.79
CA LEU A 122 26.84 -24.08 13.51
C LEU A 122 25.58 -23.37 14.02
N TYR A 123 24.49 -23.42 13.27
CA TYR A 123 23.18 -22.88 13.65
C TYR A 123 22.61 -23.65 14.84
N LYS A 124 22.60 -25.00 14.80
CA LYS A 124 22.17 -25.83 15.93
C LYS A 124 23.01 -25.63 17.20
N ALA A 125 24.28 -25.27 17.03
CA ALA A 125 25.18 -24.95 18.13
C ALA A 125 25.06 -23.52 18.68
N GLY A 126 24.20 -22.67 18.10
CA GLY A 126 24.03 -21.27 18.51
C GLY A 126 25.23 -20.37 18.18
N LYS A 127 26.10 -20.76 17.25
CA LYS A 127 27.28 -19.96 16.83
C LYS A 127 26.92 -19.02 15.67
N PHE A 128 25.99 -18.08 15.93
CA PHE A 128 25.38 -17.22 14.91
C PHE A 128 26.36 -16.36 14.10
N LYS A 129 27.41 -15.81 14.72
CA LYS A 129 28.42 -15.00 14.03
C LYS A 129 29.14 -15.77 12.92
N GLN A 130 29.56 -17.01 13.22
CA GLN A 130 30.25 -17.88 12.27
C GLN A 130 29.28 -18.36 11.20
N CYS A 131 28.06 -18.71 11.61
CA CYS A 131 26.98 -19.13 10.71
C CYS A 131 26.65 -18.05 9.67
N ARG A 132 26.60 -16.77 10.08
CA ARG A 132 26.41 -15.63 9.17
C ARG A 132 27.47 -15.58 8.08
N ASP A 133 28.74 -15.69 8.45
CA ASP A 133 29.85 -15.63 7.48
C ASP A 133 29.74 -16.78 6.47
N VAL A 134 29.29 -17.96 6.91
CA VAL A 134 29.03 -19.11 6.03
C VAL A 134 27.87 -18.83 5.07
N TYR A 135 26.73 -18.32 5.56
CA TYR A 135 25.57 -18.05 4.69
C TYR A 135 25.84 -16.94 3.67
N VAL A 136 26.63 -15.92 4.05
CA VAL A 136 27.09 -14.89 3.11
C VAL A 136 27.98 -15.49 2.03
N LYS A 137 28.88 -16.43 2.39
CA LYS A 137 29.74 -17.14 1.42
C LYS A 137 28.93 -18.05 0.48
N ILE A 138 27.90 -18.72 0.97
CA ILE A 138 26.99 -19.54 0.14
C ILE A 138 26.11 -18.66 -0.76
N GLY A 139 25.81 -17.43 -0.33
CA GLY A 139 24.83 -16.55 -0.97
C GLY A 139 23.37 -16.94 -0.67
N ASN A 140 23.13 -17.75 0.36
CA ASN A 140 21.79 -18.13 0.80
C ASN A 140 21.25 -17.09 1.80
N PHE A 141 20.67 -16.02 1.27
CA PHE A 141 20.11 -14.94 2.07
C PHE A 141 18.82 -15.34 2.80
N ASP A 142 18.04 -16.27 2.27
CA ASP A 142 16.79 -16.72 2.92
C ASP A 142 17.08 -17.40 4.27
N ALA A 143 18.08 -18.29 4.32
CA ALA A 143 18.52 -18.92 5.57
C ALA A 143 19.19 -17.93 6.54
N LEU A 144 19.96 -16.97 5.99
CA LEU A 144 20.57 -15.91 6.78
C LEU A 144 19.53 -15.03 7.49
N LEU A 145 18.46 -14.65 6.78
CA LEU A 145 17.41 -13.81 7.33
C LEU A 145 16.61 -14.56 8.40
N LYS A 146 16.31 -15.84 8.20
CA LYS A 146 15.70 -16.70 9.23
C LYS A 146 16.55 -16.73 10.50
N MET A 147 17.87 -16.90 10.36
CA MET A 147 18.80 -16.86 11.49
C MET A 147 18.74 -15.53 12.24
N HIS A 148 18.72 -14.39 11.55
CA HIS A 148 18.59 -13.08 12.20
C HIS A 148 17.23 -12.90 12.91
N ILE A 149 16.15 -13.45 12.37
CA ILE A 149 14.82 -13.47 13.00
C ILE A 149 14.88 -14.26 14.32
N ASP A 150 15.50 -15.44 14.30
CA ASP A 150 15.65 -16.29 15.50
C ASP A 150 16.54 -15.64 16.57
N CYS A 151 17.50 -14.80 16.16
CA CYS A 151 18.34 -14.00 17.05
C CYS A 151 17.68 -12.69 17.51
N HIS A 152 16.47 -12.38 17.02
CA HIS A 152 15.79 -11.09 17.22
C HIS A 152 16.60 -9.87 16.75
N GLU A 153 17.50 -10.04 15.78
CA GLU A 153 18.28 -8.98 15.15
C GLU A 153 17.52 -8.35 13.98
N TRP A 154 16.38 -7.73 14.27
CA TRP A 154 15.42 -7.26 13.27
C TRP A 154 15.97 -6.17 12.32
N GLU A 155 16.73 -5.21 12.85
CA GLU A 155 17.26 -4.09 12.05
C GLU A 155 18.25 -4.57 10.99
N GLU A 156 19.12 -5.51 11.35
CA GLU A 156 20.06 -6.16 10.44
C GLU A 156 19.31 -6.96 9.36
N ALA A 157 18.27 -7.70 9.78
CA ALA A 157 17.44 -8.47 8.87
C ALA A 157 16.76 -7.59 7.81
N VAL A 158 16.16 -6.46 8.23
CA VAL A 158 15.53 -5.52 7.29
C VAL A 158 16.55 -4.89 6.36
N ARG A 159 17.71 -4.48 6.88
CA ARG A 159 18.77 -3.89 6.04
C ARG A 159 19.29 -4.86 4.99
N LEU A 160 19.49 -6.12 5.36
CA LEU A 160 19.90 -7.18 4.44
C LEU A 160 18.81 -7.49 3.41
N ALA A 161 17.55 -7.56 3.83
CA ALA A 161 16.41 -7.78 2.95
C ALA A 161 16.25 -6.63 1.93
N GLN A 162 16.48 -5.38 2.34
CA GLN A 162 16.44 -4.22 1.44
C GLN A 162 17.62 -4.16 0.47
N LYS A 163 18.83 -4.52 0.93
CA LYS A 163 20.04 -4.53 0.09
C LYS A 163 20.01 -5.65 -0.96
N HIS A 164 19.35 -6.77 -0.66
CA HIS A 164 19.34 -7.97 -1.49
C HIS A 164 17.92 -8.37 -1.95
N LYS A 165 17.06 -7.39 -2.24
CA LYS A 165 15.67 -7.62 -2.71
C LYS A 165 15.57 -8.61 -3.88
N ASP A 166 16.52 -8.60 -4.80
CA ASP A 166 16.52 -9.47 -5.99
C ASP A 166 16.92 -10.93 -5.70
N LYS A 167 17.61 -11.17 -4.58
CA LYS A 167 18.15 -12.49 -4.21
C LYS A 167 17.29 -13.23 -3.19
N VAL A 168 16.46 -12.50 -2.46
CA VAL A 168 15.56 -13.06 -1.45
C VAL A 168 14.28 -13.52 -2.13
N LYS A 169 13.98 -14.82 -2.05
CA LYS A 169 12.79 -15.39 -2.71
C LYS A 169 11.52 -15.07 -1.95
N ASN A 170 11.58 -15.11 -0.62
CA ASN A 170 10.41 -14.96 0.24
C ASN A 170 10.56 -13.76 1.18
N LEU A 171 10.34 -12.54 0.65
CA LEU A 171 10.34 -11.33 1.46
C LEU A 171 9.29 -11.38 2.60
N ALA A 172 8.16 -12.04 2.34
CA ALA A 172 7.07 -12.19 3.30
C ALA A 172 7.50 -12.96 4.57
N ASP A 173 8.41 -13.94 4.46
CA ASP A 173 8.84 -14.75 5.60
C ASP A 173 9.64 -13.92 6.62
N VAL A 174 10.15 -12.75 6.22
CA VAL A 174 10.94 -11.86 7.07
C VAL A 174 10.10 -10.70 7.58
N TYR A 175 9.39 -10.02 6.68
CA TYR A 175 8.63 -8.83 7.05
C TYR A 175 7.39 -9.15 7.89
N VAL A 176 6.82 -10.35 7.79
CA VAL A 176 5.66 -10.73 8.60
C VAL A 176 6.02 -10.91 10.08
N PRO A 177 7.01 -11.74 10.48
CA PRO A 177 7.44 -11.80 11.88
C PRO A 177 7.95 -10.45 12.40
N TYR A 178 8.62 -9.67 11.54
CA TYR A 178 9.05 -8.32 11.91
C TYR A 178 7.88 -7.38 12.20
N ALA A 179 6.82 -7.42 11.39
CA ALA A 179 5.62 -6.63 11.61
C ALA A 179 4.87 -7.06 12.89
N GLU A 180 4.81 -8.37 13.16
CA GLU A 180 4.24 -8.91 14.41
C GLU A 180 5.04 -8.42 15.62
N TRP A 181 6.38 -8.45 15.56
CA TRP A 181 7.23 -7.88 16.59
C TRP A 181 7.00 -6.37 16.76
N LEU A 182 6.96 -5.58 15.68
CA LEU A 182 6.66 -4.15 15.75
C LEU A 182 5.30 -3.86 16.39
N ALA A 183 4.29 -4.69 16.10
CA ALA A 183 2.97 -4.58 16.73
C ALA A 183 3.04 -4.84 18.25
N THR A 184 3.89 -5.76 18.73
CA THR A 184 4.11 -5.94 20.18
C THR A 184 4.79 -4.76 20.86
N GLN A 185 5.47 -3.90 20.09
CA GLN A 185 6.14 -2.69 20.57
C GLN A 185 5.27 -1.42 20.41
N ASP A 186 3.98 -1.57 20.12
CA ASP A 186 3.02 -0.49 19.82
C ASP A 186 3.41 0.40 18.61
N ARG A 187 4.36 -0.05 17.77
CA ARG A 187 4.78 0.64 16.55
C ARG A 187 3.92 0.24 15.36
N PHE A 188 2.63 0.56 15.44
CA PHE A 188 1.64 0.10 14.46
C PHE A 188 1.86 0.64 13.05
N GLU A 189 2.27 1.90 12.89
CA GLU A 189 2.50 2.48 11.56
C GLU A 189 3.63 1.78 10.81
N ASP A 190 4.73 1.49 11.51
CA ASP A 190 5.85 0.72 10.98
C ASP A 190 5.46 -0.73 10.68
N ALA A 191 4.63 -1.34 11.54
CA ALA A 191 4.12 -2.69 11.34
C ALA A 191 3.25 -2.77 10.07
N LEU A 192 2.37 -1.80 9.86
CA LEU A 192 1.56 -1.70 8.65
C LEU A 192 2.46 -1.50 7.42
N GLY A 193 3.49 -0.65 7.49
CA GLY A 193 4.49 -0.51 6.42
C GLY A 193 5.26 -1.80 6.13
N ALA A 194 5.57 -2.59 7.15
CA ALA A 194 6.20 -3.90 6.97
C ALA A 194 5.24 -4.90 6.29
N TYR A 195 3.95 -4.90 6.62
CA TYR A 195 2.96 -5.74 5.93
C TYR A 195 2.76 -5.38 4.45
N THR A 196 2.79 -4.09 4.11
CA THR A 196 2.72 -3.66 2.71
C THR A 196 3.97 -4.09 1.93
N LEU A 197 5.15 -3.96 2.53
CA LEU A 197 6.41 -4.48 1.96
C LEU A 197 6.38 -6.01 1.79
N ALA A 198 5.72 -6.73 2.70
CA ALA A 198 5.52 -8.17 2.63
C ALA A 198 4.50 -8.62 1.55
N LYS A 199 3.75 -7.69 0.96
CA LYS A 199 2.62 -7.97 0.04
C LYS A 199 1.57 -8.92 0.63
N ARG A 200 1.28 -8.78 1.93
CA ARG A 200 0.27 -9.57 2.65
C ARG A 200 -0.87 -8.67 3.13
N PRO A 201 -1.81 -8.28 2.24
CA PRO A 201 -2.89 -7.35 2.59
C PRO A 201 -3.84 -7.93 3.64
N GLU A 202 -4.03 -9.26 3.69
CA GLU A 202 -4.90 -9.92 4.68
C GLU A 202 -4.49 -9.62 6.13
N LYS A 203 -3.19 -9.71 6.44
CA LYS A 203 -2.67 -9.39 7.77
C LYS A 203 -2.73 -7.89 8.07
N CYS A 204 -2.49 -7.05 7.06
CA CYS A 204 -2.60 -5.60 7.17
C CYS A 204 -4.05 -5.19 7.52
N MET A 205 -5.04 -5.73 6.80
CA MET A 205 -6.46 -5.45 7.04
C MET A 205 -6.92 -5.93 8.42
N ALA A 206 -6.51 -7.12 8.84
CA ALA A 206 -6.83 -7.64 10.17
C ALA A 206 -6.30 -6.73 11.29
N LEU A 207 -5.04 -6.28 11.18
CA LEU A 207 -4.46 -5.33 12.14
C LEU A 207 -5.21 -3.99 12.12
N LEU A 208 -5.56 -3.48 10.94
CA LEU A 208 -6.31 -2.22 10.83
C LEU A 208 -7.70 -2.31 11.46
N ASP A 209 -8.40 -3.44 11.32
CA ASP A 209 -9.71 -3.65 11.96
C ASP A 209 -9.60 -3.64 13.50
N GLU A 210 -8.56 -4.26 14.05
CA GLU A 210 -8.26 -4.21 15.50
C GLU A 210 -7.93 -2.79 15.96
N LEU A 211 -7.15 -2.04 15.17
CA LEU A 211 -6.83 -0.64 15.44
C LEU A 211 -8.05 0.27 15.36
N ILE A 212 -8.98 0.03 14.43
CA ILE A 212 -10.25 0.77 14.35
C ILE A 212 -11.10 0.53 15.60
N ALA A 213 -11.26 -0.73 16.01
CA ALA A 213 -12.02 -1.08 17.20
C ALA A 213 -11.43 -0.41 18.46
N SER A 214 -10.11 -0.42 18.58
CA SER A 214 -9.36 0.21 19.68
C SER A 214 -9.47 1.73 19.64
N ALA A 215 -9.26 2.36 18.47
CA ALA A 215 -9.37 3.81 18.30
C ALA A 215 -10.79 4.32 18.62
N VAL A 216 -11.83 3.57 18.26
CA VAL A 216 -13.22 3.92 18.61
C VAL A 216 -13.47 3.77 20.11
N ALA A 217 -12.90 2.75 20.76
CA ALA A 217 -13.01 2.56 22.21
C ALA A 217 -12.29 3.67 23.00
N GLU A 218 -11.13 4.11 22.51
CA GLU A 218 -10.31 5.19 23.08
C GLU A 218 -10.76 6.59 22.67
N THR A 219 -11.84 6.72 21.88
CA THR A 219 -12.37 7.99 21.37
C THR A 219 -11.43 8.76 20.41
N ARG A 220 -10.43 8.09 19.84
CA ARG A 220 -9.52 8.63 18.82
C ARG A 220 -10.13 8.55 17.40
N PHE A 221 -11.15 9.37 17.15
CA PHE A 221 -11.91 9.30 15.89
C PHE A 221 -11.12 9.75 14.64
N LYS A 222 -10.13 10.64 14.79
CA LYS A 222 -9.24 11.05 13.68
C LYS A 222 -8.35 9.89 13.21
N ASP A 223 -7.90 9.04 14.13
CA ASP A 223 -7.16 7.82 13.81
C ASP A 223 -8.08 6.76 13.19
N ALA A 224 -9.28 6.58 13.74
CA ALA A 224 -10.28 5.67 13.16
C ALA A 224 -10.63 6.02 11.70
N SER A 225 -10.75 7.31 11.37
CA SER A 225 -10.96 7.74 9.98
C SER A 225 -9.77 7.41 9.07
N TYR A 226 -8.55 7.61 9.58
CA TYR A 226 -7.33 7.30 8.85
C TYR A 226 -7.21 5.79 8.57
N TYR A 227 -7.47 4.94 9.57
CA TYR A 227 -7.43 3.49 9.40
C TYR A 227 -8.51 2.98 8.43
N HIS A 228 -9.73 3.55 8.46
CA HIS A 228 -10.76 3.22 7.47
C HIS A 228 -10.35 3.60 6.03
N TRP A 229 -9.71 4.75 5.84
CA TRP A 229 -9.13 5.12 4.54
C TRP A 229 -8.04 4.12 4.12
N ARG A 230 -7.14 3.75 5.03
CA ARG A 230 -6.05 2.81 4.73
C ARG A 230 -6.57 1.41 4.39
N ILE A 231 -7.58 0.90 5.10
CA ILE A 231 -8.26 -0.35 4.73
C ILE A 231 -8.87 -0.25 3.34
N CYS A 232 -9.57 0.85 3.04
CA CYS A 232 -10.16 1.07 1.72
C CYS A 232 -9.08 1.01 0.63
N ASP A 233 -7.94 1.65 0.86
CA ASP A 233 -6.83 1.67 -0.09
C ASP A 233 -6.19 0.29 -0.30
N GLU A 234 -5.95 -0.47 0.79
CA GLU A 234 -5.43 -1.84 0.73
C GLU A 234 -6.42 -2.82 0.06
N MET A 235 -7.71 -2.71 0.39
CA MET A 235 -8.77 -3.53 -0.23
C MET A 235 -8.84 -3.26 -1.73
N LEU A 236 -8.76 -2.00 -2.15
CA LEU A 236 -8.67 -1.65 -3.56
C LEU A 236 -7.37 -2.23 -4.15
N GLY A 237 -6.20 -1.95 -3.58
CA GLY A 237 -4.91 -2.46 -4.07
C GLY A 237 -4.83 -3.99 -4.21
N SER A 238 -5.63 -4.74 -3.45
CA SER A 238 -5.70 -6.21 -3.55
C SER A 238 -6.41 -6.73 -4.82
N ILE A 239 -7.26 -5.90 -5.45
CA ILE A 239 -8.06 -6.29 -6.62
C ILE A 239 -7.21 -6.20 -7.90
N LYS A 240 -7.01 -7.35 -8.56
CA LYS A 240 -6.15 -7.48 -9.76
C LYS A 240 -6.89 -7.39 -11.09
N ALA A 241 -8.18 -7.00 -11.10
CA ALA A 241 -8.97 -6.98 -12.32
C ALA A 241 -8.45 -5.94 -13.32
N SER A 242 -8.33 -6.34 -14.59
CA SER A 242 -7.78 -5.51 -15.68
C SER A 242 -8.77 -4.50 -16.26
N SER A 243 -10.07 -4.76 -16.15
CA SER A 243 -11.14 -3.90 -16.66
C SER A 243 -12.41 -4.01 -15.80
N PRO A 244 -13.29 -3.00 -15.81
CA PRO A 244 -14.55 -3.00 -15.05
C PRO A 244 -15.54 -4.10 -15.47
N GLU A 245 -15.38 -4.69 -16.66
CA GLU A 245 -16.22 -5.78 -17.17
C GLU A 245 -15.75 -7.16 -16.68
N ASN A 246 -14.48 -7.30 -16.30
CA ASN A 246 -13.86 -8.56 -15.89
C ASN A 246 -13.80 -8.73 -14.35
N VAL A 247 -14.74 -8.12 -13.62
CA VAL A 247 -14.75 -8.14 -12.15
C VAL A 247 -15.45 -9.39 -11.64
N THR A 248 -14.73 -10.23 -10.88
CA THR A 248 -15.26 -11.44 -10.26
C THR A 248 -16.34 -11.10 -9.22
N ALA A 249 -17.29 -12.00 -8.97
CA ALA A 249 -18.30 -11.79 -7.93
C ALA A 249 -17.71 -11.53 -6.53
N ASP A 250 -16.55 -12.10 -6.22
CA ASP A 250 -15.84 -11.84 -4.97
C ASP A 250 -15.14 -10.47 -4.96
N ASP A 251 -14.55 -10.05 -6.09
CA ASP A 251 -14.00 -8.70 -6.24
C ASP A 251 -15.10 -7.62 -6.09
N GLN A 252 -16.31 -7.88 -6.58
CA GLN A 252 -17.46 -6.99 -6.38
C GLN A 252 -17.84 -6.83 -4.91
N LYS A 253 -17.76 -7.91 -4.12
CA LYS A 253 -18.00 -7.83 -2.66
C LYS A 253 -16.90 -7.03 -1.96
N THR A 254 -15.64 -7.30 -2.30
CA THR A 254 -14.49 -6.55 -1.75
C THR A 254 -14.61 -5.07 -2.10
N LEU A 255 -15.00 -4.74 -3.33
CA LEU A 255 -15.22 -3.38 -3.79
C LEU A 255 -16.38 -2.70 -3.04
N ALA A 256 -17.51 -3.39 -2.84
CA ALA A 256 -18.61 -2.87 -2.03
C ALA A 256 -18.20 -2.62 -0.57
N SER A 257 -17.37 -3.50 0.00
CA SER A 257 -16.79 -3.34 1.34
C SER A 257 -15.84 -2.15 1.40
N ALA A 258 -14.94 -2.00 0.41
CA ALA A 258 -13.99 -0.90 0.33
C ALA A 258 -14.72 0.46 0.26
N LEU A 259 -15.76 0.57 -0.58
CA LEU A 259 -16.59 1.78 -0.66
C LEU A 259 -17.37 2.04 0.64
N SER A 260 -17.74 0.98 1.37
CA SER A 260 -18.33 1.14 2.70
C SER A 260 -17.35 1.77 3.69
N HIS A 261 -16.10 1.30 3.72
CA HIS A 261 -15.05 1.87 4.56
C HIS A 261 -14.69 3.30 4.15
N GLU A 262 -14.74 3.63 2.86
CA GLU A 262 -14.54 5.01 2.38
C GLU A 262 -15.56 5.95 3.05
N VAL A 263 -16.85 5.58 3.03
CA VAL A 263 -17.94 6.35 3.67
C VAL A 263 -17.76 6.44 5.17
N ASP A 264 -17.40 5.32 5.82
CA ASP A 264 -17.22 5.27 7.27
C ASP A 264 -16.04 6.16 7.72
N GLY A 265 -14.95 6.20 6.94
CA GLY A 265 -13.84 7.13 7.14
C GLY A 265 -14.29 8.59 7.13
N LYS A 266 -15.16 8.98 6.18
CA LYS A 266 -15.74 10.34 6.10
C LYS A 266 -16.54 10.68 7.35
N ILE A 267 -17.36 9.74 7.81
CA ILE A 267 -18.21 9.90 9.00
C ILE A 267 -17.36 10.08 10.25
N TYR A 268 -16.34 9.23 10.47
CA TYR A 268 -15.48 9.35 11.65
C TYR A 268 -14.66 10.63 11.63
N TYR A 269 -14.21 11.08 10.46
CA TYR A 269 -13.48 12.33 10.34
C TYR A 269 -14.35 13.54 10.69
N ALA A 270 -15.55 13.63 10.12
CA ALA A 270 -16.53 14.67 10.47
C ALA A 270 -16.89 14.66 11.96
N TYR A 271 -17.03 13.46 12.54
CA TYR A 271 -17.30 13.29 13.97
C TYR A 271 -16.12 13.71 14.84
N SER A 272 -14.87 13.52 14.38
CA SER A 272 -13.67 13.95 15.10
C SER A 272 -13.63 15.46 15.33
N LEU A 273 -14.01 16.26 14.32
CA LEU A 273 -14.08 17.73 14.44
C LEU A 273 -15.09 18.17 15.50
N ILE A 274 -16.25 17.51 15.51
CA ILE A 274 -17.30 17.77 16.49
C ILE A 274 -16.88 17.35 17.89
N PHE A 275 -16.23 16.20 18.00
CA PHE A 275 -15.78 15.65 19.27
C PHE A 275 -14.70 16.55 19.89
N ALA A 276 -13.72 16.99 19.11
CA ALA A 276 -12.71 17.96 19.51
C ALA A 276 -13.38 19.22 20.09
N TYR A 277 -14.38 19.78 19.41
CA TYR A 277 -15.12 20.94 19.93
C TYR A 277 -15.91 20.68 21.23
N THR A 278 -16.38 19.46 21.48
CA THR A 278 -17.14 19.17 22.69
C THR A 278 -16.28 18.95 23.92
N ASP A 279 -15.10 18.36 23.76
CA ASP A 279 -14.23 17.94 24.86
C ASP A 279 -13.03 18.90 25.06
N GLU A 280 -12.59 19.61 24.03
CA GLU A 280 -11.52 20.61 24.14
C GLU A 280 -12.08 21.98 24.58
N PRO A 281 -11.49 22.63 25.61
CA PRO A 281 -11.99 23.90 26.15
C PRO A 281 -11.81 25.09 25.21
N PHE A 282 -10.87 25.00 24.26
CA PHE A 282 -10.57 26.03 23.27
C PHE A 282 -10.26 25.34 21.94
N THR A 283 -11.00 25.68 20.89
CA THR A 283 -10.72 25.20 19.53
C THR A 283 -10.48 26.36 18.59
N THR A 284 -9.65 26.12 17.57
CA THR A 284 -9.46 27.03 16.43
C THR A 284 -10.53 26.84 15.35
N LEU A 285 -11.44 25.88 15.52
CA LEU A 285 -12.46 25.53 14.54
C LEU A 285 -13.52 26.62 14.44
N GLN A 286 -13.82 27.04 13.20
CA GLN A 286 -14.88 28.00 12.94
C GLN A 286 -16.26 27.38 13.25
N PRO A 287 -17.19 28.13 13.84
CA PRO A 287 -18.56 27.65 14.09
C PRO A 287 -19.27 27.13 12.83
N GLU A 288 -18.96 27.71 11.67
CA GLU A 288 -19.45 27.33 10.35
C GLU A 288 -18.98 25.92 9.96
N THR A 289 -17.71 25.60 10.20
CA THR A 289 -17.14 24.27 9.96
C THR A 289 -17.87 23.20 10.77
N LEU A 290 -18.12 23.48 12.06
CA LEU A 290 -18.84 22.58 12.94
C LEU A 290 -20.29 22.39 12.49
N PHE A 291 -20.91 23.46 12.01
CA PHE A 291 -22.26 23.43 11.47
C PHE A 291 -22.35 22.55 10.22
N HIS A 292 -21.46 22.73 9.26
CA HIS A 292 -21.39 21.94 8.04
C HIS A 292 -21.08 20.47 8.31
N ALA A 293 -20.09 20.18 9.17
CA ALA A 293 -19.74 18.81 9.56
C ALA A 293 -20.91 18.09 10.25
N SER A 294 -21.60 18.78 11.16
CA SER A 294 -22.73 18.18 11.88
C SER A 294 -23.95 17.95 10.98
N ARG A 295 -24.15 18.81 9.98
CA ARG A 295 -25.15 18.60 8.94
C ARG A 295 -24.84 17.36 8.11
N PHE A 296 -23.59 17.24 7.64
CA PHE A 296 -23.13 16.07 6.88
C PHE A 296 -23.34 14.76 7.66
N LEU A 297 -23.06 14.73 8.96
CA LEU A 297 -23.33 13.56 9.79
C LEU A 297 -24.82 13.23 9.90
N SER A 298 -25.65 14.27 10.08
CA SER A 298 -27.10 14.11 10.22
C SER A 298 -27.73 13.53 8.95
N THR A 299 -27.27 13.94 7.76
CA THR A 299 -27.73 13.40 6.48
C THR A 299 -27.17 12.00 6.21
N SER A 300 -25.91 11.74 6.59
CA SER A 300 -25.25 10.45 6.37
C SER A 300 -25.79 9.32 7.26
N TRP A 301 -26.10 9.59 8.53
CA TRP A 301 -26.67 8.58 9.44
C TRP A 301 -28.11 8.18 9.09
N GLY A 302 -28.86 9.05 8.40
CA GLY A 302 -30.22 8.74 7.93
C GLY A 302 -30.29 7.48 7.06
N ARG A 303 -29.21 7.18 6.31
CA ARG A 303 -29.06 5.96 5.49
C ARG A 303 -28.52 4.75 6.25
N ARG A 304 -27.74 4.95 7.33
CA ARG A 304 -26.96 3.91 8.01
C ARG A 304 -27.11 4.00 9.55
N ARG A 305 -28.20 3.45 10.09
CA ARG A 305 -28.39 3.26 11.54
C ARG A 305 -27.56 2.07 12.09
N ARG A 306 -26.25 2.05 11.88
CA ARG A 306 -25.36 0.97 12.37
C ARG A 306 -24.15 1.44 13.20
N HIS A 307 -23.86 2.73 13.30
CA HIS A 307 -22.66 3.22 14.00
C HIS A 307 -22.86 3.36 15.51
N ARG A 308 -21.83 2.97 16.29
CA ARG A 308 -21.77 3.12 17.77
C ARG A 308 -21.53 4.56 18.24
N ALA A 309 -21.21 5.49 17.33
CA ALA A 309 -21.08 6.91 17.65
C ALA A 309 -22.46 7.50 17.95
N SER A 310 -22.63 8.12 19.13
CA SER A 310 -23.93 8.60 19.60
C SER A 310 -24.42 9.82 18.80
N PRO A 311 -25.58 9.75 18.12
CA PRO A 311 -26.14 10.90 17.40
C PRO A 311 -26.43 12.11 18.31
N SER A 312 -26.58 11.86 19.61
CA SER A 312 -26.86 12.87 20.64
C SER A 312 -25.74 13.89 20.83
N ARG A 313 -24.48 13.58 20.50
CA ARG A 313 -23.35 14.51 20.58
C ARG A 313 -23.30 15.45 19.37
N ALA A 314 -23.47 14.93 18.15
CA ALA A 314 -23.55 15.76 16.95
C ALA A 314 -24.78 16.70 16.95
N LEU A 315 -25.92 16.23 17.47
CA LEU A 315 -27.09 17.10 17.67
C LEU A 315 -26.85 18.19 18.73
N ARG A 316 -25.99 17.92 19.72
CA ARG A 316 -25.65 18.89 20.78
C ARG A 316 -24.63 19.94 20.32
N SER A 317 -23.67 19.57 19.47
CA SER A 317 -22.75 20.53 18.83
C SER A 317 -23.48 21.47 17.86
N LEU A 318 -24.40 20.93 17.03
CA LEU A 318 -25.33 21.72 16.21
C LEU A 318 -26.05 22.78 17.04
N TRP A 319 -26.57 22.37 18.20
CA TRP A 319 -27.32 23.25 19.08
C TRP A 319 -26.46 24.29 19.82
N ARG A 320 -25.16 24.02 20.02
CA ARG A 320 -24.23 24.98 20.64
C ARG A 320 -23.67 25.99 19.63
N SER A 321 -23.31 25.54 18.42
CA SER A 321 -22.83 26.43 17.33
C SER A 321 -23.91 27.43 16.90
N THR A 322 -25.16 26.98 16.78
CA THR A 322 -26.32 27.88 16.53
C THR A 322 -26.57 28.90 17.66
N ARG A 323 -25.99 28.69 18.84
CA ARG A 323 -26.15 29.57 20.02
C ARG A 323 -25.03 30.60 20.18
N SER A 324 -23.78 30.28 19.80
CA SER A 324 -22.70 31.28 19.70
C SER A 324 -22.92 32.21 18.50
N SER A 325 -23.42 31.66 17.39
CA SER A 325 -23.94 32.38 16.23
C SER A 325 -25.34 32.94 16.49
N SER A 326 -25.49 33.67 17.62
CA SER A 326 -26.72 34.29 18.14
C SER A 326 -27.34 35.30 17.17
N ARG A 327 -27.88 34.79 16.05
CA ARG A 327 -28.79 35.43 15.06
C ARG A 327 -29.09 34.53 13.85
N ARG A 328 -28.47 33.35 13.70
CA ARG A 328 -28.45 32.62 12.42
C ARG A 328 -28.95 31.17 12.55
N SER A 329 -30.19 30.95 12.12
CA SER A 329 -30.91 29.68 11.83
C SER A 329 -31.54 28.84 12.98
N ASN A 330 -32.87 28.77 12.91
CA ASN A 330 -33.90 27.85 13.43
C ASN A 330 -33.85 26.37 13.05
N TRP A 331 -33.23 25.53 13.86
CA TRP A 331 -33.28 24.09 13.65
C TRP A 331 -34.37 23.41 14.48
N ARG A 332 -35.25 22.63 13.83
CA ARG A 332 -36.02 21.55 14.48
C ARG A 332 -35.32 20.22 14.24
N ALA A 333 -34.43 19.84 15.15
CA ALA A 333 -34.11 18.42 15.32
C ALA A 333 -34.97 17.88 16.47
N SER A 334 -35.62 16.73 16.24
CA SER A 334 -36.41 16.01 17.24
C SER A 334 -35.56 15.77 18.50
N CYS A 335 -35.77 16.58 19.54
CA CYS A 335 -35.20 16.37 20.87
C CYS A 335 -35.86 15.14 21.49
N THR A 336 -35.28 13.96 21.32
CA THR A 336 -35.59 12.82 22.18
C THR A 336 -34.99 13.08 23.57
N SER A 337 -35.91 13.20 24.54
CA SER A 337 -35.73 13.19 26.00
C SER A 337 -34.56 14.03 26.57
N GLY A 338 -34.85 15.28 26.96
CA GLY A 338 -34.07 15.90 28.05
C GLY A 338 -34.01 17.43 28.14
N SER A 339 -34.44 18.21 27.14
CA SER A 339 -34.33 19.68 27.23
C SER A 339 -35.65 20.41 26.95
N ARG A 340 -36.48 20.53 28.00
CA ARG A 340 -37.68 21.41 28.04
C ARG A 340 -37.38 22.87 27.62
N ARG A 341 -36.12 23.31 27.65
CA ARG A 341 -35.69 24.65 27.24
C ARG A 341 -35.66 24.85 25.70
N CYS A 342 -35.42 23.80 24.91
CA CYS A 342 -35.40 23.92 23.45
C CYS A 342 -36.79 24.22 22.86
N ALA A 343 -37.84 23.61 23.43
CA ALA A 343 -39.20 23.74 22.90
C ALA A 343 -39.83 25.13 23.11
N MET A 344 -39.50 25.83 24.22
CA MET A 344 -40.09 27.14 24.53
C MET A 344 -39.60 28.28 23.64
N VAL A 345 -38.37 28.21 23.09
CA VAL A 345 -37.79 29.27 22.24
C VAL A 345 -38.31 29.18 20.79
N ILE A 346 -38.80 28.01 20.37
CA ILE A 346 -39.13 27.71 18.96
C ILE A 346 -40.49 28.31 18.51
N GLN A 347 -41.34 28.80 19.43
CA GLN A 347 -42.73 29.14 19.11
C GLN A 347 -43.01 30.61 18.72
N THR A 348 -42.02 31.51 18.67
CA THR A 348 -42.32 32.96 18.62
C THR A 348 -42.05 33.71 17.30
N LYS A 349 -41.57 33.09 16.21
CA LYS A 349 -41.41 33.80 14.91
C LYS A 349 -41.78 32.93 13.69
N PRO A 350 -42.47 33.49 12.67
CA PRO A 350 -42.61 32.84 11.37
C PRO A 350 -41.22 32.72 10.73
N TYR A 351 -40.92 31.55 10.16
CA TYR A 351 -39.56 31.04 10.06
C TYR A 351 -39.12 30.81 8.61
N SER A 352 -38.20 31.64 8.11
CA SER A 352 -37.43 31.37 6.88
C SER A 352 -35.95 31.22 7.26
N ASP A 353 -35.30 30.16 6.78
CA ASP A 353 -33.85 30.01 6.88
C ASP A 353 -33.16 31.18 6.13
N ARG A 354 -31.95 31.56 6.55
CA ARG A 354 -31.16 32.56 5.81
C ARG A 354 -30.61 31.92 4.54
N ASP A 355 -30.73 32.61 3.42
CA ASP A 355 -30.29 32.13 2.11
C ASP A 355 -28.79 31.75 2.09
N ASP A 356 -27.95 32.49 2.82
CA ASP A 356 -26.49 32.25 2.94
C ASP A 356 -26.11 30.88 3.54
N LEU A 357 -27.00 30.22 4.28
CA LEU A 357 -26.71 28.94 4.96
C LEU A 357 -27.24 27.72 4.18
N LEU A 358 -28.04 27.96 3.15
CA LEU A 358 -28.62 26.92 2.32
C LEU A 358 -27.55 26.48 1.31
N PRO A 359 -27.27 25.17 1.17
CA PRO A 359 -26.29 24.76 0.19
C PRO A 359 -26.90 24.87 -1.20
N ILE A 360 -26.08 25.38 -2.10
CA ILE A 360 -26.42 25.51 -3.50
C ILE A 360 -25.96 24.23 -4.19
N ASP A 361 -26.86 23.58 -4.94
CA ASP A 361 -26.42 22.51 -5.83
C ASP A 361 -25.88 23.12 -7.14
N TYR A 362 -24.59 22.95 -7.40
CA TYR A 362 -23.93 23.49 -8.59
C TYR A 362 -24.30 22.78 -9.89
N ARG A 363 -25.02 21.64 -9.82
CA ARG A 363 -25.60 21.00 -11.00
C ARG A 363 -26.91 21.64 -11.44
N SER A 364 -27.80 21.95 -10.50
CA SER A 364 -29.13 22.53 -10.78
C SER A 364 -29.21 24.03 -10.53
N SER A 365 -28.17 24.64 -9.96
CA SER A 365 -28.16 26.00 -9.43
C SER A 365 -29.31 26.30 -8.46
N THR A 366 -29.83 25.28 -7.79
CA THR A 366 -30.95 25.41 -6.83
C THR A 366 -30.48 25.33 -5.39
N THR A 367 -31.01 26.21 -4.55
CA THR A 367 -30.81 26.19 -3.09
C THR A 367 -31.59 25.02 -2.48
N ASN A 368 -30.92 24.23 -1.66
CA ASN A 368 -31.54 23.07 -1.02
C ASN A 368 -31.92 23.36 0.45
N PRO A 369 -32.96 22.69 0.98
CA PRO A 369 -33.24 22.73 2.41
C PRO A 369 -32.04 22.23 3.23
N LEU A 370 -31.92 22.73 4.48
CA LEU A 370 -30.83 22.36 5.38
C LEU A 370 -30.78 20.85 5.70
N LEU A 371 -31.94 20.20 5.78
CA LEU A 371 -32.07 18.75 5.89
C LEU A 371 -32.87 18.22 4.71
N HIS A 372 -32.41 17.09 4.17
CA HIS A 372 -33.16 16.40 3.15
C HIS A 372 -34.52 15.91 3.73
N PRO A 373 -35.68 16.29 3.16
CA PRO A 373 -37.00 16.00 3.73
C PRO A 373 -37.28 14.50 3.94
N THR A 374 -36.77 13.67 3.03
CA THR A 374 -37.04 12.22 2.97
C THR A 374 -35.84 11.35 3.37
N SER A 375 -34.90 11.87 4.17
CA SER A 375 -33.72 11.11 4.64
C SER A 375 -32.87 10.48 3.51
N GLY A 376 -32.75 11.15 2.36
CA GLY A 376 -32.17 10.61 1.12
C GLY A 376 -30.63 10.52 1.07
N GLY A 377 -29.94 10.94 2.14
CA GLY A 377 -28.48 11.11 2.15
C GLY A 377 -28.07 12.57 1.90
N ASP A 378 -26.77 12.81 1.71
CA ASP A 378 -26.19 14.12 1.41
C ASP A 378 -26.27 14.43 -0.09
N VAL A 379 -27.50 14.58 -0.59
CA VAL A 379 -27.82 14.80 -2.02
C VAL A 379 -28.78 15.97 -2.20
N CYS A 380 -28.75 16.59 -3.37
CA CYS A 380 -29.70 17.61 -3.78
C CYS A 380 -31.13 17.03 -3.88
N VAL A 381 -32.14 17.79 -3.46
CA VAL A 381 -33.55 17.39 -3.51
C VAL A 381 -34.10 17.35 -4.95
N ASN A 382 -33.57 18.20 -5.83
CA ASN A 382 -34.06 18.33 -7.20
C ASN A 382 -33.30 17.42 -8.17
N SER A 383 -31.96 17.45 -8.14
CA SER A 383 -31.10 16.73 -9.10
C SER A 383 -30.56 15.39 -8.59
N ALA A 384 -30.78 15.07 -7.31
CA ALA A 384 -30.14 13.96 -6.59
C ALA A 384 -28.59 13.98 -6.63
N HIS A 385 -27.99 15.10 -7.06
CA HIS A 385 -26.55 15.26 -7.12
C HIS A 385 -25.92 15.17 -5.72
N PRO A 386 -24.91 14.30 -5.51
CA PRO A 386 -24.20 14.23 -4.24
C PRO A 386 -23.41 15.51 -3.98
N PHE A 387 -23.52 16.06 -2.78
CA PHE A 387 -22.72 17.21 -2.39
C PHE A 387 -21.26 16.81 -2.22
N VAL A 388 -20.37 17.44 -2.97
CA VAL A 388 -18.92 17.27 -2.81
C VAL A 388 -18.44 18.34 -1.84
N ARG A 389 -17.88 17.93 -0.71
CA ARG A 389 -17.50 18.84 0.37
C ARG A 389 -15.99 18.97 0.52
N SER A 390 -15.52 20.14 0.91
CA SER A 390 -14.14 20.35 1.36
C SER A 390 -13.95 19.64 2.70
N PHE A 391 -12.93 18.79 2.85
CA PHE A 391 -12.81 17.96 4.05
C PHE A 391 -12.37 18.71 5.30
N LEU A 392 -11.83 19.94 5.21
CA LEU A 392 -11.49 20.75 6.38
C LEU A 392 -12.69 21.58 6.86
N SER A 393 -13.34 22.31 5.94
CA SER A 393 -14.45 23.22 6.25
C SER A 393 -15.83 22.55 6.19
N PHE A 394 -15.94 21.37 5.57
CA PHE A 394 -17.20 20.68 5.23
C PHE A 394 -18.17 21.49 4.36
N ASP A 395 -17.72 22.61 3.79
CA ASP A 395 -18.51 23.42 2.88
C ASP A 395 -18.69 22.74 1.51
N ASN A 396 -19.75 23.09 0.79
CA ASN A 396 -20.09 22.52 -0.50
C ASN A 396 -19.26 23.15 -1.63
N LEU A 397 -18.46 22.33 -2.31
CA LEU A 397 -17.58 22.76 -3.39
C LEU A 397 -18.33 22.82 -4.73
N PRO A 398 -17.96 23.74 -5.63
CA PRO A 398 -18.52 23.90 -6.97
C PRO A 398 -18.13 22.80 -7.96
N LEU A 399 -18.16 21.54 -7.53
CA LEU A 399 -17.75 20.39 -8.33
C LEU A 399 -18.96 19.61 -8.83
N VAL A 400 -18.97 19.32 -10.13
CA VAL A 400 -20.00 18.47 -10.77
C VAL A 400 -19.34 17.23 -11.36
N GLU A 401 -19.81 16.06 -10.94
CA GLU A 401 -19.33 14.76 -11.46
C GLU A 401 -19.83 14.51 -12.89
N PHE A 402 -18.91 14.07 -13.75
CA PHE A 402 -19.20 13.61 -15.09
C PHE A 402 -18.40 12.35 -15.44
N ALA A 403 -18.85 11.63 -16.46
CA ALA A 403 -18.21 10.45 -16.99
C ALA A 403 -18.07 10.58 -18.51
N PRO A 404 -16.94 10.16 -19.10
CA PRO A 404 -16.81 10.06 -20.55
C PRO A 404 -17.78 9.01 -21.10
N THR A 405 -18.08 9.09 -22.39
CA THR A 405 -18.81 8.04 -23.11
C THR A 405 -18.16 6.66 -22.91
N PRO A 406 -18.95 5.57 -22.83
CA PRO A 406 -18.43 4.22 -22.57
C PRO A 406 -17.46 3.72 -23.65
N ASP A 407 -17.52 4.31 -24.86
CA ASP A 407 -16.64 4.00 -25.98
C ASP A 407 -15.20 4.51 -25.79
N LEU A 408 -14.97 5.44 -24.86
CA LEU A 408 -13.66 6.02 -24.59
C LEU A 408 -12.97 5.31 -23.42
N SER A 409 -11.70 4.96 -23.57
CA SER A 409 -10.89 4.52 -22.43
C SER A 409 -10.57 5.69 -21.49
N ASP A 410 -10.19 5.39 -20.23
CA ASP A 410 -9.82 6.45 -19.28
C ASP A 410 -8.54 7.18 -19.70
N ASP A 411 -7.61 6.44 -20.34
CA ASP A 411 -6.35 7.00 -20.84
C ASP A 411 -6.58 7.93 -22.04
N GLU A 412 -7.48 7.57 -22.95
CA GLU A 412 -7.89 8.46 -24.05
C GLU A 412 -8.64 9.69 -23.53
N ALA A 413 -9.52 9.52 -22.54
CA ALA A 413 -10.23 10.64 -21.93
C ALA A 413 -9.27 11.63 -21.25
N MET A 414 -8.24 11.15 -20.55
CA MET A 414 -7.18 12.00 -20.00
C MET A 414 -6.39 12.71 -21.09
N ALA A 415 -6.00 12.00 -22.17
CA ALA A 415 -5.28 12.61 -23.29
C ALA A 415 -6.07 13.74 -23.96
N LEU A 416 -7.40 13.61 -24.07
CA LEU A 416 -8.27 14.67 -24.61
C LEU A 416 -8.45 15.86 -23.67
N ILE A 417 -8.34 15.67 -22.36
CA ILE A 417 -8.39 16.76 -21.38
C ILE A 417 -7.07 17.53 -21.41
N ASP A 418 -5.94 16.83 -21.53
CA ASP A 418 -4.60 17.43 -21.56
C ASP A 418 -4.32 18.23 -22.84
N THR A 419 -5.01 17.91 -23.95
CA THR A 419 -4.95 18.75 -25.15
C THR A 419 -5.58 20.10 -24.88
N LEU A 420 -4.76 21.16 -24.87
CA LEU A 420 -5.24 22.53 -24.72
C LEU A 420 -6.32 22.83 -25.77
N PRO A 421 -7.47 23.43 -25.37
CA PRO A 421 -8.49 23.81 -26.32
C PRO A 421 -7.88 24.75 -27.36
N PRO A 422 -8.26 24.63 -28.64
CA PRO A 422 -7.69 25.45 -29.69
C PRO A 422 -7.91 26.93 -29.34
N ILE A 423 -6.81 27.68 -29.23
CA ILE A 423 -6.84 29.13 -29.05
C ILE A 423 -7.61 29.70 -30.24
N GLN A 424 -8.78 30.29 -29.99
CA GLN A 424 -9.37 31.20 -30.96
C GLN A 424 -8.37 32.35 -31.13
N GLN A 425 -7.55 32.29 -32.18
CA GLN A 425 -6.96 33.50 -32.72
C GLN A 425 -8.14 34.41 -33.03
N GLY A 426 -8.33 35.43 -32.20
CA GLY A 426 -9.29 36.48 -32.49
C GLY A 426 -8.93 37.01 -33.86
N ASP A 427 -9.81 36.78 -34.84
CA ASP A 427 -9.73 37.41 -36.14
C ASP A 427 -9.71 38.93 -35.90
N ILE A 428 -8.55 39.55 -36.11
CA ILE A 428 -8.40 40.99 -36.28
C ILE A 428 -8.92 41.34 -37.68
N ASN A 429 -10.15 40.93 -37.98
CA ASN A 429 -10.88 41.32 -39.18
C ASN A 429 -12.07 42.17 -38.76
N ASN A 430 -11.73 43.44 -38.58
CA ASN A 430 -12.53 44.63 -38.82
C ASN A 430 -13.89 44.34 -39.51
N ASN A 431 -14.96 44.30 -38.73
CA ASN A 431 -16.30 44.43 -39.27
C ASN A 431 -17.15 45.24 -38.29
N ASP A 432 -17.13 46.55 -38.51
CA ASP A 432 -18.02 47.54 -37.89
C ASP A 432 -19.48 47.08 -38.03
N LYS A 433 -20.01 46.44 -36.98
CA LYS A 433 -21.44 46.11 -36.82
C LYS A 433 -22.25 47.32 -36.34
N TRP A 434 -22.08 48.47 -36.99
CA TRP A 434 -22.94 49.65 -36.80
C TRP A 434 -23.51 50.05 -38.16
N LYS A 435 -24.83 49.89 -38.36
CA LYS A 435 -25.52 50.42 -39.55
C LYS A 435 -26.38 51.62 -39.16
N THR A 436 -26.03 52.78 -39.71
CA THR A 436 -26.85 53.99 -39.65
C THR A 436 -27.81 54.00 -40.82
N SER A 437 -29.10 54.14 -40.56
CA SER A 437 -30.09 54.45 -41.61
C SER A 437 -30.57 55.89 -41.45
N GLU A 438 -30.60 56.62 -42.57
CA GLU A 438 -31.17 57.96 -42.64
C GLU A 438 -32.48 57.90 -43.43
N HIS A 439 -33.60 58.18 -42.78
CA HIS A 439 -34.87 58.48 -43.44
C HIS A 439 -35.46 59.74 -42.81
N GLY A 440 -35.63 60.79 -43.62
CA GLY A 440 -36.35 62.01 -43.20
C GLY A 440 -35.62 62.91 -42.20
N GLY A 441 -34.29 63.02 -42.27
CA GLY A 441 -33.52 64.01 -41.51
C GLY A 441 -33.23 63.68 -40.04
N ALA A 442 -33.56 62.46 -39.58
CA ALA A 442 -33.11 61.95 -38.29
C ALA A 442 -32.22 60.71 -38.48
N GLN A 443 -31.01 60.75 -37.93
CA GLN A 443 -30.11 59.61 -37.85
C GLN A 443 -30.50 58.73 -36.67
N SER A 444 -30.94 57.50 -36.92
CA SER A 444 -31.19 56.50 -35.88
C SER A 444 -30.17 55.37 -35.95
N MET A 445 -29.51 55.06 -34.84
CA MET A 445 -28.64 53.90 -34.70
C MET A 445 -29.46 52.72 -34.16
N GLN A 446 -29.56 51.64 -34.93
CA GLN A 446 -30.15 50.39 -34.47
C GLN A 446 -29.05 49.40 -34.11
N LEU A 447 -29.02 49.00 -32.85
CA LEU A 447 -28.20 47.90 -32.35
C LEU A 447 -28.97 46.61 -32.62
N ASN A 448 -28.64 45.93 -33.72
CA ASN A 448 -29.21 44.62 -34.00
C ASN A 448 -28.60 43.61 -33.02
N ASP A 449 -29.35 43.27 -31.98
CA ASP A 449 -29.12 42.10 -31.12
C ASP A 449 -29.52 40.82 -31.86
N HIS A 450 -28.86 40.59 -33.00
CA HIS A 450 -28.79 39.27 -33.59
C HIS A 450 -27.60 38.59 -32.92
N THR A 451 -27.90 37.86 -31.84
CA THR A 451 -27.05 36.79 -31.33
C THR A 451 -26.85 35.80 -32.46
N ASP A 452 -25.82 36.01 -33.27
CA ASP A 452 -25.28 34.97 -34.13
C ASP A 452 -24.95 33.79 -33.20
N ASP A 453 -25.66 32.68 -33.36
CA ASP A 453 -25.43 31.38 -32.73
C ASP A 453 -24.07 30.77 -33.17
N GLU A 454 -22.98 31.51 -32.97
CA GLU A 454 -21.62 30.97 -32.99
C GLU A 454 -21.38 30.30 -31.63
N PRO A 455 -21.15 28.97 -31.59
CA PRO A 455 -21.01 28.26 -30.33
C PRO A 455 -19.72 28.70 -29.63
N GLN A 456 -19.83 29.59 -28.64
CA GLN A 456 -18.78 29.77 -27.64
C GLN A 456 -18.48 28.39 -27.04
N MET A 457 -17.27 27.89 -27.33
CA MET A 457 -16.81 26.55 -26.98
C MET A 457 -16.92 26.24 -25.48
N GLY A 458 -16.90 27.27 -24.61
CA GLY A 458 -17.10 27.17 -23.16
C GLY A 458 -18.50 26.73 -22.70
N ASN A 459 -19.54 26.91 -23.53
CA ASN A 459 -20.93 26.62 -23.15
C ASN A 459 -21.36 25.18 -23.48
N LEU A 460 -20.48 24.36 -24.06
CA LEU A 460 -20.81 23.00 -24.47
C LEU A 460 -21.14 22.09 -23.27
N PHE A 461 -20.40 22.26 -22.16
CA PHE A 461 -20.62 21.49 -20.94
C PHE A 461 -21.95 21.86 -20.26
N GLU A 462 -22.27 23.16 -20.14
CA GLU A 462 -23.55 23.62 -19.58
C GLU A 462 -24.73 23.22 -20.45
N ARG A 463 -24.56 23.25 -21.77
CA ARG A 463 -25.57 22.75 -22.71
C ARG A 463 -25.78 21.23 -22.55
N ALA A 464 -24.73 20.46 -22.31
CA ALA A 464 -24.85 19.03 -21.98
C ALA A 464 -25.57 18.82 -20.64
N LEU A 465 -25.26 19.66 -19.64
CA LEU A 465 -25.91 19.67 -18.33
C LEU A 465 -27.41 19.94 -18.43
N ASN A 466 -27.80 20.97 -19.19
CA ASN A 466 -29.20 21.35 -19.40
C ASN A 466 -29.97 20.30 -20.20
N LYS A 467 -29.34 19.65 -21.18
CA LYS A 467 -29.95 18.54 -21.95
C LYS A 467 -30.23 17.32 -21.07
N GLN A 468 -29.34 17.00 -20.13
CA GLN A 468 -29.50 15.85 -19.22
C GLN A 468 -30.17 16.23 -17.87
N GLY A 469 -30.45 17.51 -17.64
CA GLY A 469 -30.98 18.07 -16.38
C GLY A 469 -32.49 17.99 -16.21
N GLY A 470 -33.23 17.40 -17.16
CA GLY A 470 -34.70 17.36 -17.18
C GLY A 470 -35.36 16.26 -16.34
N HIS A 471 -34.88 15.96 -15.12
CA HIS A 471 -35.47 14.93 -14.27
C HIS A 471 -36.24 15.52 -13.09
N GLY A 472 -37.48 15.04 -12.88
CA GLY A 472 -38.36 15.49 -11.80
C GLY A 472 -37.88 15.07 -10.41
N ARG A 473 -38.38 15.77 -9.37
CA ARG A 473 -38.10 15.48 -7.95
C ARG A 473 -38.26 13.98 -7.66
N GLY A 474 -37.21 13.36 -7.13
CA GLY A 474 -37.22 11.96 -6.66
C GLY A 474 -36.66 10.93 -7.64
N ALA A 475 -36.14 11.32 -8.80
CA ALA A 475 -35.41 10.40 -9.68
C ALA A 475 -34.05 10.00 -9.09
N PRO A 476 -33.54 8.76 -9.35
CA PRO A 476 -32.21 8.36 -8.93
C PRO A 476 -31.14 9.19 -9.65
N TYR A 477 -30.03 9.43 -8.96
CA TYR A 477 -28.92 10.21 -9.50
C TYR A 477 -28.30 9.53 -10.74
N ARG A 478 -28.09 10.32 -11.79
CA ARG A 478 -27.41 9.89 -13.03
C ARG A 478 -26.22 10.80 -13.30
N VAL A 479 -25.03 10.20 -13.38
CA VAL A 479 -23.79 10.90 -13.73
C VAL A 479 -23.92 11.51 -15.13
N LEU A 480 -23.40 12.73 -15.31
CA LEU A 480 -23.42 13.43 -16.60
C LEU A 480 -22.51 12.67 -17.58
N VAL A 481 -23.05 12.19 -18.70
CA VAL A 481 -22.24 11.54 -19.74
C VAL A 481 -21.82 12.58 -20.78
N VAL A 482 -20.52 12.64 -21.06
CA VAL A 482 -19.87 13.70 -21.83
C VAL A 482 -19.15 13.12 -23.05
N ASP A 483 -19.38 13.70 -24.22
CA ASP A 483 -18.76 13.30 -25.49
C ASP A 483 -17.32 13.83 -25.62
N ALA A 484 -16.51 13.18 -26.47
CA ALA A 484 -15.13 13.60 -26.77
C ALA A 484 -14.99 15.09 -27.16
N LYS A 485 -15.98 15.64 -27.88
CA LYS A 485 -16.00 17.07 -28.27
C LYS A 485 -16.09 18.01 -27.06
N VAL A 486 -16.84 17.60 -26.05
CA VAL A 486 -17.00 18.40 -24.83
C VAL A 486 -15.74 18.25 -23.97
N LEU A 487 -15.12 17.06 -23.91
CA LEU A 487 -13.84 16.87 -23.23
C LEU A 487 -12.74 17.80 -23.78
N LEU A 488 -12.63 17.92 -25.11
CA LEU A 488 -11.70 18.84 -25.79
C LEU A 488 -11.94 20.32 -25.49
N SER A 489 -13.17 20.69 -25.09
CA SER A 489 -13.50 22.07 -24.73
C SER A 489 -13.19 22.40 -23.26
N LEU A 490 -12.92 21.39 -22.44
CA LEU A 490 -12.61 21.59 -21.02
C LEU A 490 -11.17 22.04 -20.87
N ARG A 491 -10.95 22.95 -19.92
CA ARG A 491 -9.59 23.36 -19.54
C ARG A 491 -9.05 22.37 -18.51
N PRO A 492 -7.78 21.93 -18.63
CA PRO A 492 -7.16 21.04 -17.64
C PRO A 492 -7.29 21.54 -16.20
N ASN A 493 -7.12 22.85 -15.99
CA ASN A 493 -7.16 23.47 -14.66
C ASN A 493 -8.55 23.43 -14.00
N GLU A 494 -9.61 23.19 -14.76
CA GLU A 494 -10.99 23.14 -14.26
C GLU A 494 -11.47 21.70 -14.04
N VAL A 495 -10.66 20.70 -14.38
CA VAL A 495 -11.04 19.28 -14.32
C VAL A 495 -10.18 18.55 -13.30
N PHE A 496 -10.85 17.84 -12.40
CA PHE A 496 -10.21 16.98 -11.41
C PHE A 496 -10.53 15.51 -11.71
N VAL A 497 -9.50 14.67 -11.68
CA VAL A 497 -9.62 13.23 -11.96
C VAL A 497 -9.29 12.44 -10.70
N VAL A 498 -10.29 11.78 -10.13
CA VAL A 498 -10.11 10.88 -9.00
C VAL A 498 -9.71 9.50 -9.53
N LYS A 499 -8.43 9.18 -9.34
CA LYS A 499 -7.84 7.90 -9.73
C LYS A 499 -7.98 6.89 -8.59
N TYR A 500 -8.38 5.67 -8.94
CA TYR A 500 -8.39 4.55 -8.01
C TYR A 500 -7.17 3.66 -8.25
N PRO A 501 -6.61 3.01 -7.20
CA PRO A 501 -5.50 2.07 -7.35
C PRO A 501 -5.81 0.88 -8.28
N THR A 502 -7.10 0.59 -8.48
CA THR A 502 -7.60 -0.52 -9.29
C THR A 502 -8.13 -0.08 -10.64
N LYS A 503 -7.90 -0.89 -11.68
CA LYS A 503 -8.57 -0.75 -12.99
C LYS A 503 -9.99 -1.37 -13.03
N ALA A 504 -10.42 -1.97 -11.93
CA ALA A 504 -11.79 -2.46 -11.74
C ALA A 504 -12.83 -1.33 -11.70
N LEU A 505 -12.41 -0.13 -11.28
CA LEU A 505 -13.23 1.07 -11.22
C LEU A 505 -12.78 2.07 -12.28
N ARG A 506 -13.76 2.65 -12.98
CA ARG A 506 -13.54 3.81 -13.84
C ARG A 506 -13.16 5.02 -13.00
N TYR A 507 -12.35 5.91 -13.56
CA TYR A 507 -12.03 7.17 -12.90
C TYR A 507 -13.27 8.04 -12.78
N LYS A 508 -13.34 8.82 -11.70
CA LYS A 508 -14.39 9.82 -11.54
C LYS A 508 -13.85 11.18 -11.94
N TYR A 509 -14.55 11.84 -12.85
CA TYR A 509 -14.18 13.16 -13.34
C TYR A 509 -15.08 14.20 -12.70
N TYR A 510 -14.49 15.30 -12.26
CA TYR A 510 -15.21 16.42 -11.67
C TYR A 510 -14.82 17.69 -12.40
N LYS A 511 -15.82 18.52 -12.76
CA LYS A 511 -15.57 19.86 -13.30
C LYS A 511 -15.84 20.89 -12.22
N ASN A 512 -14.92 21.84 -12.05
CA ASN A 512 -15.14 23.05 -11.28
C ASN A 512 -16.01 24.03 -12.08
N MET A 513 -17.20 24.33 -11.56
CA MET A 513 -18.15 25.27 -12.18
C MET A 513 -17.83 26.72 -11.85
N ILE A 514 -17.02 26.99 -10.82
CA ILE A 514 -16.62 28.33 -10.40
C ILE A 514 -15.09 28.34 -10.22
N PRO A 515 -14.33 28.61 -11.30
CA PRO A 515 -12.86 28.61 -11.27
C PRO A 515 -12.24 29.57 -10.25
N ASP A 516 -12.97 30.62 -9.84
CA ASP A 516 -12.53 31.56 -8.80
C ASP A 516 -12.35 30.89 -7.43
N ILE A 517 -13.13 29.84 -7.14
CA ILE A 517 -12.97 29.03 -5.95
C ILE A 517 -11.94 27.95 -6.27
N LYS A 518 -10.73 28.15 -5.77
CA LYS A 518 -9.65 27.19 -5.97
C LYS A 518 -9.80 25.96 -5.09
N VAL A 519 -9.60 24.79 -5.68
CA VAL A 519 -9.81 23.50 -5.05
C VAL A 519 -8.58 22.63 -5.26
N HIS A 520 -8.14 21.96 -4.19
CA HIS A 520 -7.09 20.95 -4.24
C HIS A 520 -7.69 19.55 -4.13
N LEU A 521 -7.22 18.62 -4.97
CA LEU A 521 -7.53 17.19 -4.88
C LEU A 521 -6.28 16.45 -4.44
N SER A 522 -6.34 15.83 -3.27
CA SER A 522 -5.27 14.93 -2.80
C SER A 522 -5.27 13.64 -3.64
N PRO A 523 -4.19 13.30 -4.36
CA PRO A 523 -4.13 12.08 -5.18
C PRO A 523 -4.20 10.81 -4.33
N SER A 524 -3.54 10.81 -3.17
CA SER A 524 -3.49 9.65 -2.27
C SER A 524 -4.83 9.41 -1.59
N CYS A 525 -5.47 10.48 -1.10
CA CYS A 525 -6.68 10.34 -0.28
C CYS A 525 -8.00 10.49 -1.03
N ARG A 526 -7.96 10.97 -2.28
CA ARG A 526 -9.14 11.12 -3.15
C ARG A 526 -10.20 12.08 -2.57
N MET A 527 -9.78 13.01 -1.71
CA MET A 527 -10.65 14.02 -1.11
C MET A 527 -10.33 15.41 -1.64
N PHE A 528 -11.35 16.25 -1.65
CA PHE A 528 -11.26 17.64 -2.07
C PHE A 528 -11.10 18.56 -0.86
N PHE A 529 -10.34 19.63 -1.05
CA PHE A 529 -10.07 20.68 -0.08
C PHE A 529 -10.12 22.04 -0.77
N HIS A 530 -10.33 23.12 -0.02
CA HIS A 530 -9.91 24.44 -0.53
C HIS A 530 -8.38 24.47 -0.58
N GLU A 531 -7.83 25.05 -1.65
CA GLU A 531 -6.37 25.09 -1.85
C GLU A 531 -5.67 25.77 -0.67
N ASP A 532 -6.11 26.98 -0.29
CA ASP A 532 -5.53 27.75 0.83
C ASP A 532 -5.58 26.99 2.17
N ASP A 533 -6.71 26.32 2.47
CA ASP A 533 -6.89 25.54 3.71
C ASP A 533 -5.95 24.32 3.73
N PHE A 534 -5.79 23.66 2.59
CA PHE A 534 -4.92 22.49 2.47
C PHE A 534 -3.46 22.89 2.60
N GLU A 535 -3.01 23.92 1.88
CA GLU A 535 -1.64 24.43 1.96
C GLU A 535 -1.28 24.83 3.39
N PHE A 536 -2.18 25.54 4.08
CA PHE A 536 -1.96 25.94 5.46
C PHE A 536 -1.76 24.74 6.40
N GLU A 537 -2.64 23.74 6.33
CA GLU A 537 -2.55 22.58 7.22
C GLU A 537 -1.41 21.64 6.83
N HIS A 538 -1.08 21.55 5.54
CA HIS A 538 0.08 20.84 5.04
C HIS A 538 1.38 21.49 5.55
N LEU A 539 1.53 22.81 5.47
CA LEU A 539 2.69 23.52 6.03
C LEU A 539 2.83 23.32 7.55
N ARG A 540 1.71 23.11 8.25
CA ARG A 540 1.69 22.88 9.70
C ARG A 540 2.06 21.45 10.09
N GLN A 541 1.58 20.44 9.37
CA GLN A 541 1.74 19.01 9.72
C GLN A 541 2.80 18.28 8.88
N GLY A 542 3.21 18.84 7.75
CA GLY A 542 4.09 18.21 6.76
C GLY A 542 3.45 17.06 5.99
N CYS A 543 2.13 16.89 6.08
CA CYS A 543 1.40 15.80 5.44
C CYS A 543 -0.07 16.16 5.22
N CYS A 544 -0.78 15.38 4.40
CA CYS A 544 -2.21 15.58 4.18
C CYS A 544 -3.00 15.37 5.49
N PRO A 545 -3.93 16.28 5.85
CA PRO A 545 -4.63 16.24 7.14
C PRO A 545 -5.55 15.02 7.34
N TYR A 546 -5.93 14.36 6.26
CA TYR A 546 -6.77 13.17 6.27
C TYR A 546 -5.95 11.87 6.16
N CYS A 547 -5.13 11.71 5.12
CA CYS A 547 -4.37 10.48 4.88
C CYS A 547 -2.95 10.46 5.46
N ARG A 548 -2.42 11.55 6.02
CA ARG A 548 -1.08 11.63 6.61
C ARG A 548 0.07 11.26 5.66
N VAL A 549 -0.19 11.20 4.36
CA VAL A 549 0.85 11.02 3.34
C VAL A 549 1.40 12.39 2.97
N ASP A 550 2.71 12.47 2.81
CA ASP A 550 3.37 13.67 2.29
C ASP A 550 3.30 13.68 0.76
N GLU A 551 2.53 14.62 0.22
CA GLU A 551 2.29 14.78 -1.22
C GLU A 551 3.42 15.52 -1.94
N TYR A 552 4.27 16.27 -1.23
CA TYR A 552 5.35 17.06 -1.84
C TYR A 552 6.72 16.37 -1.78
N SER A 553 6.80 15.17 -1.18
CA SER A 553 8.02 14.35 -1.22
C SER A 553 8.21 13.71 -2.60
N GLU A 554 9.45 13.69 -3.12
CA GLU A 554 9.83 13.13 -4.45
C GLU A 554 9.58 11.61 -4.63
N HIS A 555 8.85 10.98 -3.71
CA HIS A 555 8.57 9.54 -3.67
C HIS A 555 7.08 9.18 -3.68
N ALA A 556 6.18 10.15 -3.91
CA ALA A 556 4.73 9.93 -4.01
C ALA A 556 4.32 9.22 -5.32
#